data_AF-A0A951XBA7-F1
#
_entry.id   AF-A0A951XBA7-F1
#
_cell.length_a   1.000
_cell.length_b   1.000
_cell.length_c   1.000
_cell.angle_alpha   90.00
_cell.angle_beta   90.00
_cell.angle_gamma   90.00
#
_symmetry.space_group_name_H-M   'P 1'
#
loop_
_entity.id
_entity.type
_entity.pdbx_description
1 polymer ?
#
loop_
_entity_poly.entity_id
_entity_poly.type
_entity_poly.pdbx_seq_one_letter_code
_entity_poly.pdbx_strand_id
1 'polypeptide(L)'
;MTKKITGFTVLSLLLYKWLVLASGCAQIIPPTGGPRDTLPPVMLSAVPRDSTLNFTGNKITLKFDEYVQLDRPETQLIVSPVPKISPLIEAKLKEVTIKIKDTLEENTSYSINFGRSLKDINEGNPAGQFTYLFSTGSYLDSSSLMGKVIVAETGRPDSTLIVMLHRNFEDSAVSKEKPRYFTRLDSSGVFRFNNLAPGRYNIFALKDEGGQKMYMRGSDLFAFYDSILTIGTENIQPILYAFAEGPEEKRPTGSATTKKDKKLSYSTSLEGGQQDLLSNLTLTFSEPLDIFDTEKVHFTDTLFQPVSGLKFESDTSKKVFTLSYPWKEEQYFYRVLEKEAARDTSGTELAKTDTIRFQTKKNSDYGKLKIRLQNSDTAQHTVLLFYKGDKIVESAAVTGKEVNYPLFPPGDYEIRILYDENGNGRWDTGNYWLKIQPEKIVSNARKYTIRANWDNEITIELPLQPPADRIGGSVEASGK
;
A
#
# COMPACT_ATOMS: atom_id res chain seq x y z
N MET A 1 45.39 75.07 44.00
CA MET A 1 44.57 73.94 44.50
C MET A 1 43.64 73.34 43.41
N THR A 2 43.82 73.69 42.13
CA THR A 2 42.89 73.38 41.03
C THR A 2 43.30 72.19 40.14
N LYS A 3 44.55 71.70 40.22
CA LYS A 3 45.01 70.51 39.46
C LYS A 3 44.65 69.16 40.08
N LYS A 4 44.30 69.09 41.38
CA LYS A 4 43.93 67.82 42.06
C LYS A 4 42.45 67.44 41.87
N ILE A 5 41.58 68.41 41.60
CA ILE A 5 40.14 68.20 41.47
C ILE A 5 39.78 67.57 40.12
N THR A 6 40.50 67.94 39.04
CA THR A 6 40.29 67.37 37.70
C THR A 6 40.75 65.91 37.55
N GLY A 7 41.77 65.48 38.31
CA GLY A 7 42.18 64.07 38.32
C GLY A 7 41.15 63.16 38.99
N PHE A 8 40.52 63.63 40.07
CA PHE A 8 39.54 62.86 40.82
C PHE A 8 38.23 62.68 40.05
N THR A 9 37.78 63.71 39.33
CA THR A 9 36.57 63.62 38.48
C THR A 9 36.77 62.72 37.28
N VAL A 10 37.95 62.75 36.64
CA VAL A 10 38.28 61.83 35.52
C VAL A 10 38.38 60.38 36.00
N LEU A 11 38.99 60.14 37.17
CA LEU A 11 39.06 58.80 37.76
C LEU A 11 37.66 58.29 38.14
N SER A 12 36.81 59.14 38.71
CA SER A 12 35.42 58.79 39.04
C SER A 12 34.58 58.49 37.80
N LEU A 13 34.79 59.23 36.69
CA LEU A 13 34.11 58.97 35.41
C LEU A 13 34.59 57.68 34.74
N LEU A 14 35.88 57.36 34.86
CA LEU A 14 36.44 56.09 34.39
C LEU A 14 35.95 54.91 35.22
N LEU A 15 35.87 55.06 36.55
CA LEU A 15 35.33 54.04 37.46
C LEU A 15 33.85 53.80 37.20
N TYR A 16 33.07 54.86 36.97
CA TYR A 16 31.66 54.77 36.60
C TYR A 16 31.46 54.09 35.24
N LYS A 17 32.25 54.44 34.22
CA LYS A 17 32.22 53.74 32.93
C LYS A 17 32.57 52.26 33.06
N TRP A 18 33.51 51.90 33.95
CA TRP A 18 33.88 50.51 34.19
C TRP A 18 32.77 49.74 34.93
N LEU A 19 32.08 50.35 35.90
CA LEU A 19 30.93 49.75 36.57
C LEU A 19 29.74 49.52 35.63
N VAL A 20 29.48 50.43 34.68
CA VAL A 20 28.34 50.32 33.75
C VAL A 20 28.60 49.29 32.63
N LEU A 21 29.87 49.01 32.29
CA LEU A 21 30.23 47.99 31.29
C LEU A 21 30.43 46.59 31.88
N ALA A 22 30.49 46.46 33.21
CA ALA A 22 30.66 45.17 33.90
C ALA A 22 29.34 44.48 34.27
N SER A 23 28.17 45.04 33.93
CA SER A 23 26.89 44.35 34.04
C SER A 23 26.77 43.32 32.93
N GLY A 24 27.39 42.15 33.13
CA GLY A 24 27.13 40.98 32.31
C GLY A 24 25.64 40.66 32.35
N CYS A 25 24.95 40.83 31.23
CA CYS A 25 23.62 40.28 31.05
C CYS A 25 23.72 38.77 31.21
N ALA A 26 23.23 38.22 32.32
CA ALA A 26 23.02 36.79 32.46
C ALA A 26 21.96 36.38 31.43
N GLN A 27 22.41 35.76 30.35
CA GLN A 27 21.53 35.22 29.32
C GLN A 27 20.73 34.08 29.97
N ILE A 28 19.40 34.23 30.05
CA ILE A 28 18.50 33.17 30.55
C ILE A 28 18.53 32.05 29.50
N ILE A 29 19.42 31.09 29.70
CA ILE A 29 19.37 29.82 28.98
C ILE A 29 18.34 28.97 29.75
N PRO A 30 17.26 28.50 29.09
CA PRO A 30 16.35 27.58 29.75
C PRO A 30 17.17 26.38 30.25
N PRO A 31 16.91 25.88 31.47
CA PRO A 31 17.67 24.76 32.00
C PRO A 31 17.65 23.63 30.97
N THR A 32 18.83 23.17 30.56
CA THR A 32 18.93 21.95 29.76
C THR A 32 18.37 20.83 30.63
N GLY A 33 17.20 20.32 30.25
CA GLY A 33 16.56 19.20 30.94
C GLY A 33 17.51 18.01 31.05
N GLY A 34 17.16 17.06 31.93
CA GLY A 34 17.86 15.78 31.99
C GLY A 34 17.77 15.02 30.66
N PRO A 35 18.52 13.92 30.52
CA PRO A 35 18.33 13.00 29.40
C PRO A 35 16.86 12.62 29.27
N ARG A 36 16.35 12.59 28.05
CA ARG A 36 14.97 12.17 27.76
C ARG A 36 14.76 10.75 28.30
N ASP A 37 13.66 10.52 29.00
CA ASP A 37 13.27 9.17 29.39
C ASP A 37 12.85 8.35 28.17
N THR A 38 13.36 7.13 28.09
CA THR A 38 13.09 6.18 27.00
C THR A 38 12.46 4.89 27.51
N LEU A 39 12.32 4.73 28.83
CA LEU A 39 11.77 3.53 29.42
C LEU A 39 10.24 3.55 29.34
N PRO A 40 9.60 2.41 29.04
CA PRO A 40 8.15 2.28 29.09
C PRO A 40 7.67 1.95 30.51
N PRO A 41 6.37 2.19 30.81
CA PRO A 41 5.82 1.90 32.13
C PRO A 41 5.79 0.40 32.42
N VAL A 42 6.14 0.04 33.65
CA VAL A 42 6.25 -1.35 34.10
C VAL A 42 5.11 -1.68 35.06
N MET A 43 4.39 -2.78 34.78
CA MET A 43 3.34 -3.24 35.69
C MET A 43 3.96 -3.79 36.98
N LEU A 44 3.63 -3.19 38.11
CA LEU A 44 4.05 -3.62 39.44
C LEU A 44 3.14 -4.72 40.01
N SER A 45 1.83 -4.63 39.77
CA SER A 45 0.87 -5.61 40.26
C SER A 45 -0.42 -5.59 39.46
N ALA A 46 -1.16 -6.70 39.53
CA ALA A 46 -2.50 -6.81 38.99
C ALA A 46 -3.42 -7.46 40.03
N VAL A 47 -4.68 -7.00 40.07
CA VAL A 47 -5.74 -7.60 40.87
C VAL A 47 -6.96 -7.87 39.98
N PRO A 48 -7.30 -9.15 39.71
CA PRO A 48 -6.54 -10.36 40.04
C PRO A 48 -5.15 -10.40 39.39
N ARG A 49 -4.28 -11.30 39.88
CA ARG A 49 -2.91 -11.43 39.38
C ARG A 49 -2.92 -11.81 37.89
N ASP A 50 -1.93 -11.37 37.13
CA ASP A 50 -1.76 -11.87 35.76
C ASP A 50 -1.65 -13.41 35.74
N SER A 51 -2.22 -14.01 34.68
CA SER A 51 -2.32 -15.45 34.48
C SER A 51 -3.15 -16.16 35.56
N THR A 52 -4.14 -15.47 36.15
CA THR A 52 -5.08 -16.07 37.12
C THR A 52 -5.95 -17.14 36.47
N LEU A 53 -6.13 -18.26 37.17
CA LEU A 53 -7.04 -19.36 36.81
C LEU A 53 -8.35 -19.26 37.59
N ASN A 54 -9.40 -19.92 37.12
CA ASN A 54 -10.73 -19.94 37.73
C ASN A 54 -11.27 -18.52 38.03
N PHE A 55 -11.02 -17.59 37.12
CA PHE A 55 -11.44 -16.20 37.25
C PHE A 55 -12.97 -16.10 37.17
N THR A 56 -13.58 -15.46 38.18
CA THR A 56 -15.04 -15.25 38.28
C THR A 56 -15.43 -13.78 38.38
N GLY A 57 -14.44 -12.87 38.36
CA GLY A 57 -14.68 -11.43 38.48
C GLY A 57 -15.14 -10.78 37.18
N ASN A 58 -15.36 -9.47 37.22
CA ASN A 58 -15.60 -8.65 36.04
C ASN A 58 -14.73 -7.37 36.01
N LYS A 59 -13.82 -7.23 36.98
CA LYS A 59 -12.95 -6.08 37.14
C LYS A 59 -11.51 -6.54 37.32
N ILE A 60 -10.60 -5.97 36.53
CA ILE A 60 -9.17 -6.15 36.64
C ILE A 60 -8.55 -4.77 36.89
N THR A 61 -7.65 -4.66 37.86
CA THR A 61 -6.93 -3.43 38.18
C THR A 61 -5.43 -3.69 38.03
N LEU A 62 -4.78 -2.96 37.13
CA LEU A 62 -3.34 -3.04 36.87
C LEU A 62 -2.68 -1.80 37.48
N LYS A 63 -1.61 -1.98 38.26
CA LYS A 63 -0.83 -0.88 38.84
C LYS A 63 0.55 -0.83 38.21
N PHE A 64 1.01 0.38 37.90
CA PHE A 64 2.28 0.67 37.25
C PHE A 64 3.21 1.45 38.20
N ASP A 65 4.49 1.46 37.87
CA ASP A 65 5.53 2.21 38.59
C ASP A 65 5.46 3.72 38.34
N GLU A 66 4.86 4.15 37.24
CA GLU A 66 4.68 5.53 36.85
C GLU A 66 3.25 5.87 36.39
N TYR A 67 3.01 7.15 36.07
CA TYR A 67 1.70 7.59 35.59
C TYR A 67 1.49 7.15 34.14
N VAL A 68 0.31 6.57 33.88
CA VAL A 68 -0.02 5.98 32.59
C VAL A 68 -1.27 6.60 31.99
N GLN A 69 -1.34 6.58 30.67
CA GLN A 69 -2.49 7.00 29.87
C GLN A 69 -2.78 5.98 28.76
N LEU A 70 -3.98 6.10 28.19
CA LEU A 70 -4.43 5.27 27.07
C LEU A 70 -4.63 6.12 25.83
N ASP A 71 -3.96 5.74 24.74
CA ASP A 71 -4.09 6.36 23.44
C ASP A 71 -4.94 5.49 22.50
N ARG A 72 -6.14 5.97 22.16
CA ARG A 72 -7.11 5.31 21.26
C ARG A 72 -7.30 3.81 21.52
N PRO A 73 -7.56 3.39 22.77
CA PRO A 73 -7.64 1.98 23.15
C PRO A 73 -8.70 1.22 22.33
N GLU A 74 -9.79 1.86 21.94
CA GLU A 74 -10.87 1.28 21.13
C GLU A 74 -10.41 0.73 19.77
N THR A 75 -9.31 1.25 19.22
CA THR A 75 -8.77 0.77 17.93
C THR A 75 -7.51 -0.09 18.07
N GLN A 76 -6.78 0.04 19.18
CA GLN A 76 -5.49 -0.61 19.37
C GLN A 76 -5.58 -1.89 20.21
N LEU A 77 -6.58 -1.98 21.09
CA LEU A 77 -6.77 -3.12 21.96
C LEU A 77 -7.18 -4.36 21.16
N ILE A 78 -6.55 -5.48 21.48
CA ILE A 78 -6.91 -6.81 20.96
C ILE A 78 -7.34 -7.65 22.16
N VAL A 79 -8.62 -8.01 22.18
CA VAL A 79 -9.19 -8.92 23.20
C VAL A 79 -9.44 -10.26 22.53
N SER A 80 -8.91 -11.33 23.11
CA SER A 80 -9.04 -12.69 22.60
C SER A 80 -9.58 -13.61 23.71
N PRO A 81 -10.62 -14.42 23.46
CA PRO A 81 -11.54 -14.36 22.32
C PRO A 81 -12.18 -12.99 22.12
N VAL A 82 -12.63 -12.70 20.89
CA VAL A 82 -13.32 -11.43 20.58
C VAL A 82 -14.65 -11.38 21.32
N PRO A 83 -14.87 -10.37 22.18
CA PRO A 83 -16.14 -10.25 22.89
C PRO A 83 -17.23 -9.68 21.97
N LYS A 84 -18.49 -10.00 22.28
CA LYS A 84 -19.67 -9.33 21.73
C LYS A 84 -19.71 -7.88 22.20
N ILE A 85 -19.40 -7.64 23.47
CA ILE A 85 -19.37 -6.31 24.10
C ILE A 85 -17.95 -5.98 24.57
N SER A 86 -17.33 -4.96 23.97
CA SER A 86 -15.99 -4.53 24.36
C SER A 86 -15.89 -4.12 25.84
N PRO A 87 -14.79 -4.45 26.53
CA PRO A 87 -14.57 -4.00 27.89
C PRO A 87 -14.43 -2.47 27.95
N LEU A 88 -14.76 -1.89 29.10
CA LEU A 88 -14.47 -0.50 29.41
C LEU A 88 -13.11 -0.41 30.09
N ILE A 89 -12.18 0.35 29.52
CA ILE A 89 -10.83 0.50 30.04
C ILE A 89 -10.58 1.98 30.37
N GLU A 90 -10.13 2.23 31.59
CA GLU A 90 -9.89 3.57 32.13
C GLU A 90 -8.49 3.62 32.75
N ALA A 91 -7.67 4.59 32.36
CA ALA A 91 -6.40 4.88 33.02
C ALA A 91 -6.56 6.10 33.94
N LYS A 92 -6.06 5.98 35.17
CA LYS A 92 -6.04 7.08 36.14
C LYS A 92 -4.79 6.96 37.01
N LEU A 93 -3.97 8.01 37.02
CA LEU A 93 -2.69 8.03 37.74
C LEU A 93 -1.84 6.83 37.31
N LYS A 94 -1.43 5.97 38.25
CA LYS A 94 -0.63 4.77 38.00
C LYS A 94 -1.46 3.51 37.82
N GLU A 95 -2.77 3.63 37.60
CA GLU A 95 -3.69 2.49 37.56
C GLU A 95 -4.44 2.43 36.23
N VAL A 96 -4.58 1.23 35.69
CA VAL A 96 -5.49 0.90 34.58
C VAL A 96 -6.57 -0.04 35.11
N THR A 97 -7.82 0.38 35.00
CA THR A 97 -8.98 -0.44 35.35
C THR A 97 -9.64 -0.98 34.09
N ILE A 98 -9.82 -2.29 34.01
CA ILE A 98 -10.54 -2.98 32.96
C ILE A 98 -11.84 -3.52 33.57
N LYS A 99 -12.98 -3.10 33.03
CA LYS A 99 -14.32 -3.59 33.38
C LYS A 99 -14.84 -4.45 32.23
N ILE A 100 -14.94 -5.74 32.46
CA ILE A 100 -15.51 -6.71 31.52
C ILE A 100 -17.03 -6.52 31.54
N LYS A 101 -17.61 -6.24 30.37
CA LYS A 101 -19.04 -6.00 30.19
C LYS A 101 -19.78 -7.18 29.55
N ASP A 102 -19.04 -8.09 28.93
CA ASP A 102 -19.59 -9.29 28.30
C ASP A 102 -19.63 -10.47 29.27
N THR A 103 -20.40 -11.50 28.91
CA THR A 103 -20.41 -12.77 29.63
C THR A 103 -19.18 -13.58 29.24
N LEU A 104 -18.40 -14.00 30.24
CA LEU A 104 -17.25 -14.89 30.00
C LEU A 104 -17.74 -16.33 29.80
N GLU A 105 -17.16 -17.00 28.82
CA GLU A 105 -17.34 -18.41 28.54
C GLU A 105 -16.60 -19.25 29.57
N GLU A 106 -17.17 -20.40 29.93
CA GLU A 106 -16.54 -21.35 30.83
C GLU A 106 -15.28 -21.96 30.19
N ASN A 107 -14.31 -22.37 31.02
CA ASN A 107 -13.11 -23.09 30.60
C ASN A 107 -12.36 -22.43 29.44
N THR A 108 -12.27 -21.10 29.44
CA THR A 108 -11.74 -20.32 28.32
C THR A 108 -10.63 -19.39 28.80
N SER A 109 -9.53 -19.37 28.06
CA SER A 109 -8.42 -18.44 28.27
C SER A 109 -8.70 -17.10 27.59
N TYR A 110 -8.46 -16.01 28.29
CA TYR A 110 -8.69 -14.65 27.85
C TYR A 110 -7.40 -13.83 27.90
N SER A 111 -7.08 -13.16 26.80
CA SER A 111 -5.99 -12.20 26.74
C SER A 111 -6.49 -10.81 26.35
N ILE A 112 -5.88 -9.79 26.96
CA ILE A 112 -6.13 -8.38 26.68
C ILE A 112 -4.79 -7.75 26.33
N ASN A 113 -4.53 -7.59 25.04
CA ASN A 113 -3.31 -6.99 24.51
C ASN A 113 -3.56 -5.51 24.22
N PHE A 114 -2.72 -4.64 24.80
CA PHE A 114 -2.85 -3.19 24.73
C PHE A 114 -2.20 -2.58 23.49
N GLY A 115 -1.52 -3.37 22.66
CA GLY A 115 -0.83 -2.89 21.46
C GLY A 115 0.17 -1.79 21.81
N ARG A 116 -0.10 -0.56 21.34
CA ARG A 116 0.66 0.66 21.68
C ARG A 116 -0.17 1.69 22.43
N SER A 117 -1.35 1.31 22.93
CA SER A 117 -2.28 2.25 23.59
C SER A 117 -1.84 2.63 24.99
N LEU A 118 -1.24 1.71 25.74
CA LEU A 118 -0.73 1.97 27.09
C LEU A 118 0.62 2.66 27.01
N LYS A 119 0.71 3.89 27.53
CA LYS A 119 1.92 4.73 27.49
C LYS A 119 2.10 5.45 28.82
N ASP A 120 3.32 5.88 29.11
CA ASP A 120 3.53 6.87 30.17
C ASP A 120 2.96 8.24 29.75
N ILE A 121 2.84 9.14 30.73
CA ILE A 121 2.34 10.50 30.53
C ILE A 121 3.43 11.48 30.11
N ASN A 122 4.69 11.24 30.49
CA ASN A 122 5.75 12.22 30.40
C ASN A 122 6.39 12.30 29.00
N GLU A 123 6.87 11.17 28.47
CA GLU A 123 7.56 11.04 27.18
C GLU A 123 6.77 10.22 26.15
N GLY A 124 5.68 9.56 26.58
CA GLY A 124 4.76 8.83 25.71
C GLY A 124 5.35 7.54 25.15
N ASN A 125 6.30 6.95 25.86
CA ASN A 125 6.87 5.63 25.63
C ASN A 125 5.77 4.56 25.83
N PRO A 126 5.45 3.77 24.78
CA PRO A 126 4.45 2.73 24.90
C PRO A 126 4.99 1.52 25.67
N ALA A 127 4.17 0.95 26.56
CA ALA A 127 4.34 -0.39 27.12
C ALA A 127 4.08 -1.44 26.02
N GLY A 128 5.03 -1.53 25.08
CA GLY A 128 4.90 -2.28 23.85
C GLY A 128 4.44 -3.72 24.06
N GLN A 129 3.33 -4.09 23.40
CA GLN A 129 2.74 -5.43 23.41
C GLN A 129 2.37 -5.98 24.81
N PHE A 130 2.19 -5.10 25.81
CA PHE A 130 1.70 -5.51 27.12
C PHE A 130 0.39 -6.29 26.99
N THR A 131 0.36 -7.50 27.57
CA THR A 131 -0.76 -8.42 27.52
C THR A 131 -1.09 -8.90 28.92
N TYR A 132 -2.35 -8.78 29.32
CA TYR A 132 -2.88 -9.38 30.55
C TYR A 132 -3.63 -10.66 30.21
N LEU A 133 -3.37 -11.74 30.94
CA LEU A 133 -3.90 -13.08 30.70
C LEU A 133 -4.71 -13.59 31.90
N PHE A 134 -5.81 -14.28 31.67
CA PHE A 134 -6.55 -15.01 32.70
C PHE A 134 -7.36 -16.16 32.09
N SER A 135 -7.87 -17.07 32.91
CA SER A 135 -8.76 -18.15 32.48
C SER A 135 -9.96 -18.27 33.41
N THR A 136 -11.13 -18.55 32.86
CA THR A 136 -12.31 -18.97 33.63
C THR A 136 -12.22 -20.44 34.06
N GLY A 137 -11.30 -21.22 33.49
CA GLY A 137 -11.05 -22.61 33.85
C GLY A 137 -9.77 -22.81 34.66
N SER A 138 -9.41 -24.08 34.84
CA SER A 138 -8.22 -24.52 35.58
C SER A 138 -6.93 -24.54 34.75
N TYR A 139 -6.95 -24.05 33.52
CA TYR A 139 -5.81 -24.08 32.59
C TYR A 139 -5.74 -22.79 31.76
N LEU A 140 -4.57 -22.56 31.16
CA LEU A 140 -4.36 -21.52 30.15
C LEU A 140 -3.96 -22.18 28.82
N ASP A 141 -4.60 -21.74 27.76
CA ASP A 141 -4.26 -22.11 26.40
C ASP A 141 -2.88 -21.57 26.04
N SER A 142 -2.09 -22.42 25.38
CA SER A 142 -0.68 -22.13 25.07
C SER A 142 -0.34 -22.29 23.59
N SER A 143 -1.29 -22.70 22.74
CA SER A 143 -1.00 -22.88 21.31
C SER A 143 -0.72 -21.54 20.62
N SER A 144 0.08 -21.57 19.57
CA SER A 144 0.39 -20.40 18.76
C SER A 144 0.23 -20.69 17.28
N LEU A 145 0.02 -19.64 16.49
CA LEU A 145 -0.01 -19.69 15.03
C LEU A 145 0.74 -18.48 14.50
N MET A 146 1.65 -18.72 13.57
CA MET A 146 2.40 -17.67 12.87
C MET A 146 2.25 -17.88 11.37
N GLY A 147 2.21 -16.79 10.60
CA GLY A 147 2.16 -16.87 9.16
C GLY A 147 2.43 -15.51 8.54
N LYS A 148 2.18 -15.39 7.23
CA LYS A 148 2.40 -14.17 6.47
C LYS A 148 1.18 -13.80 5.64
N VAL A 149 0.98 -12.51 5.41
CA VAL A 149 0.03 -11.98 4.43
C VAL A 149 0.79 -11.14 3.41
N ILE A 150 0.51 -11.35 2.13
CA ILE A 150 1.09 -10.63 1.01
C ILE A 150 -0.05 -10.14 0.12
N VAL A 151 -0.04 -8.89 -0.33
CA VAL A 151 -0.97 -8.40 -1.35
C VAL A 151 -0.57 -8.98 -2.70
N ALA A 152 -1.43 -9.84 -3.25
CA ALA A 152 -1.15 -10.65 -4.43
C ALA A 152 -0.79 -9.83 -5.67
N GLU A 153 -1.47 -8.69 -5.86
CA GLU A 153 -1.26 -7.75 -6.97
C GLU A 153 0.10 -7.02 -6.92
N THR A 154 0.67 -6.85 -5.72
CA THR A 154 1.90 -6.07 -5.56
C THR A 154 3.11 -6.91 -5.16
N GLY A 155 2.88 -8.10 -4.62
CA GLY A 155 3.90 -8.94 -3.99
C GLY A 155 4.45 -8.38 -2.69
N ARG A 156 3.78 -7.40 -2.06
CA ARG A 156 4.25 -6.67 -0.88
C ARG A 156 3.30 -6.84 0.31
N PRO A 157 3.80 -6.70 1.55
CA PRO A 157 2.95 -6.73 2.73
C PRO A 157 2.14 -5.43 2.87
N ASP A 158 0.95 -5.52 3.48
CA ASP A 158 0.18 -4.38 3.96
C ASP A 158 -0.13 -4.57 5.45
N SER A 159 0.56 -3.79 6.30
CA SER A 159 0.40 -3.88 7.76
C SER A 159 -0.96 -3.40 8.28
N THR A 160 -1.79 -2.78 7.42
CA THR A 160 -3.14 -2.34 7.79
C THR A 160 -4.15 -3.48 7.83
N LEU A 161 -3.83 -4.63 7.22
CA LEU A 161 -4.66 -5.83 7.28
C LEU A 161 -4.63 -6.45 8.69
N ILE A 162 -5.75 -7.09 9.04
CA ILE A 162 -5.85 -7.99 10.20
C ILE A 162 -5.97 -9.43 9.72
N VAL A 163 -5.56 -10.35 10.59
CA VAL A 163 -5.75 -11.79 10.38
C VAL A 163 -6.76 -12.29 11.39
N MET A 164 -7.65 -13.17 10.95
CA MET A 164 -8.84 -13.59 11.68
C MET A 164 -8.96 -15.11 11.67
N LEU A 165 -9.39 -15.69 12.80
CA LEU A 165 -9.68 -17.11 12.94
C LEU A 165 -11.16 -17.31 13.27
N HIS A 166 -11.83 -18.16 12.48
CA HIS A 166 -13.21 -18.58 12.70
C HIS A 166 -13.30 -20.06 13.07
N ARG A 167 -14.22 -20.39 13.98
CA ARG A 167 -14.60 -21.78 14.30
C ARG A 167 -15.87 -22.24 13.56
N ASN A 168 -16.66 -21.31 13.02
CA ASN A 168 -17.74 -21.61 12.10
C ASN A 168 -17.13 -21.83 10.70
N PHE A 169 -17.39 -23.00 10.11
CA PHE A 169 -16.84 -23.41 8.82
C PHE A 169 -17.75 -23.10 7.64
N GLU A 170 -18.92 -22.51 7.86
CA GLU A 170 -19.76 -22.02 6.78
C GLU A 170 -19.08 -20.84 6.06
N ASP A 171 -19.15 -20.83 4.72
CA ASP A 171 -18.57 -19.76 3.89
C ASP A 171 -19.11 -18.37 4.26
N SER A 172 -20.36 -18.30 4.69
CA SER A 172 -20.98 -17.02 5.05
C SER A 172 -20.56 -16.49 6.43
N ALA A 173 -19.84 -17.27 7.24
CA ALA A 173 -19.47 -16.89 8.61
C ALA A 173 -18.61 -15.62 8.63
N VAL A 174 -17.68 -15.47 7.69
CA VAL A 174 -16.78 -14.32 7.61
C VAL A 174 -17.51 -12.99 7.34
N SER A 175 -18.71 -13.04 6.78
CA SER A 175 -19.55 -11.86 6.49
C SER A 175 -20.68 -11.64 7.49
N LYS A 176 -20.98 -12.63 8.36
CA LYS A 176 -22.13 -12.59 9.29
C LYS A 176 -21.74 -12.57 10.76
N GLU A 177 -20.53 -13.01 11.08
CA GLU A 177 -20.08 -13.22 12.44
C GLU A 177 -18.72 -12.56 12.66
N LYS A 178 -18.47 -12.05 13.87
CA LYS A 178 -17.13 -11.64 14.27
C LYS A 178 -16.22 -12.86 14.39
N PRO A 179 -14.91 -12.73 14.15
CA PRO A 179 -13.98 -13.83 14.30
C PRO A 179 -13.86 -14.24 15.77
N ARG A 180 -13.47 -15.48 16.01
CA ARG A 180 -13.15 -15.95 17.37
C ARG A 180 -11.89 -15.27 17.90
N TYR A 181 -10.87 -15.15 17.05
CA TYR A 181 -9.61 -14.50 17.34
C TYR A 181 -9.22 -13.59 16.18
N PHE A 182 -8.55 -12.47 16.47
CA PHE A 182 -7.89 -11.68 15.44
C PHE A 182 -6.55 -11.14 15.96
N THR A 183 -5.66 -10.84 15.03
CA THR A 183 -4.37 -10.19 15.31
C THR A 183 -4.00 -9.22 14.19
N ARG A 184 -2.96 -8.43 14.40
CA ARG A 184 -2.42 -7.49 13.42
C ARG A 184 -1.15 -8.02 12.80
N LEU A 185 -0.85 -7.51 11.60
CA LEU A 185 0.42 -7.75 10.94
C LEU A 185 1.47 -6.76 11.42
N ASP A 186 2.73 -7.19 11.39
CA ASP A 186 3.85 -6.27 11.43
C ASP A 186 4.15 -5.65 10.05
N SER A 187 5.15 -4.78 9.98
CA SER A 187 5.56 -4.11 8.74
C SER A 187 6.10 -5.06 7.66
N SER A 188 6.46 -6.30 8.02
CA SER A 188 6.90 -7.33 7.10
C SER A 188 5.76 -8.23 6.59
N GLY A 189 4.54 -8.00 7.08
CA GLY A 189 3.36 -8.80 6.80
C GLY A 189 3.27 -10.09 7.61
N VAL A 190 4.04 -10.22 8.69
CA VAL A 190 3.98 -11.39 9.57
C VAL A 190 2.92 -11.16 10.64
N PHE A 191 2.11 -12.17 10.90
CA PHE A 191 1.16 -12.18 12.01
C PHE A 191 1.53 -13.25 13.04
N ARG A 192 1.09 -13.02 14.28
CA ARG A 192 1.23 -13.99 15.37
C ARG A 192 -0.02 -14.02 16.24
N PHE A 193 -0.49 -15.24 16.48
CA PHE A 193 -1.44 -15.55 17.52
C PHE A 193 -0.73 -16.32 18.63
N ASN A 194 -1.03 -15.96 19.88
CA ASN A 194 -0.56 -16.64 21.08
C ASN A 194 -1.78 -17.04 21.93
N ASN A 195 -1.59 -18.02 22.82
CA ASN A 195 -2.61 -18.47 23.76
C ASN A 195 -3.92 -18.91 23.08
N LEU A 196 -3.80 -19.55 21.92
CA LEU A 196 -4.94 -20.10 21.20
C LEU A 196 -5.38 -21.41 21.81
N ALA A 197 -6.70 -21.56 21.96
CA ALA A 197 -7.29 -22.85 22.22
C ALA A 197 -7.00 -23.82 21.07
N PRO A 198 -6.51 -25.05 21.34
CA PRO A 198 -6.35 -26.07 20.31
C PRO A 198 -7.65 -26.33 19.54
N GLY A 199 -7.54 -26.71 18.28
CA GLY A 199 -8.70 -27.06 17.45
C GLY A 199 -8.57 -26.64 15.99
N ARG A 200 -9.69 -26.75 15.27
CA ARG A 200 -9.78 -26.45 13.84
C ARG A 200 -10.28 -25.02 13.60
N TYR A 201 -9.68 -24.35 12.63
CA TYR A 201 -10.00 -22.96 12.29
C TYR A 201 -9.95 -22.69 10.78
N ASN A 202 -10.88 -21.87 10.30
CA ASN A 202 -10.68 -21.13 9.06
C ASN A 202 -9.87 -19.87 9.35
N ILE A 203 -8.96 -19.50 8.45
CA ILE A 203 -8.16 -18.29 8.55
C ILE A 203 -8.45 -17.36 7.37
N PHE A 204 -8.59 -16.08 7.68
CA PHE A 204 -8.83 -15.02 6.72
C PHE A 204 -7.93 -13.83 7.05
N ALA A 205 -7.68 -12.97 6.05
CA ALA A 205 -7.15 -11.63 6.28
C ALA A 205 -8.08 -10.61 5.63
N LEU A 206 -8.27 -9.46 6.27
CA LEU A 206 -9.05 -8.37 5.67
C LEU A 206 -8.56 -7.00 6.11
N LYS A 207 -8.89 -5.98 5.32
CA LYS A 207 -8.71 -4.58 5.70
C LYS A 207 -9.93 -4.11 6.49
N ASP A 208 -9.78 -3.92 7.80
CA ASP A 208 -10.90 -3.60 8.70
C ASP A 208 -11.11 -2.09 8.82
N GLU A 209 -11.60 -1.43 7.77
CA GLU A 209 -11.84 0.02 7.80
C GLU A 209 -13.04 0.40 8.70
N GLY A 210 -14.07 -0.46 8.77
CA GLY A 210 -15.29 -0.24 9.56
C GLY A 210 -15.22 -0.71 11.02
N GLY A 211 -14.11 -1.33 11.44
CA GLY A 211 -13.93 -1.88 12.79
C GLY A 211 -14.79 -3.12 13.09
N GLN A 212 -15.60 -3.58 12.13
CA GLN A 212 -16.55 -4.67 12.29
C GLN A 212 -15.89 -6.06 12.31
N LYS A 213 -14.68 -6.19 11.76
CA LYS A 213 -13.99 -7.49 11.57
C LYS A 213 -14.83 -8.49 10.78
N MET A 214 -15.60 -7.99 9.83
CA MET A 214 -16.46 -8.80 8.98
C MET A 214 -16.20 -8.41 7.53
N TYR A 215 -16.13 -9.41 6.67
CA TYR A 215 -15.88 -9.21 5.26
C TYR A 215 -17.12 -8.61 4.59
N MET A 216 -16.96 -7.38 4.08
CA MET A 216 -17.92 -6.71 3.23
C MET A 216 -17.39 -6.74 1.79
N ARG A 217 -18.18 -7.31 0.89
CA ARG A 217 -17.82 -7.41 -0.53
C ARG A 217 -17.73 -6.01 -1.15
N GLY A 218 -16.68 -5.73 -1.93
CA GLY A 218 -16.71 -4.62 -2.91
C GLY A 218 -15.65 -3.52 -2.83
N SER A 219 -14.55 -3.66 -2.08
CA SER A 219 -13.30 -2.87 -2.29
C SER A 219 -12.19 -3.25 -1.32
N ASP A 220 -12.52 -3.91 -0.22
CA ASP A 220 -11.54 -4.22 0.81
C ASP A 220 -10.62 -5.35 0.35
N LEU A 221 -9.32 -5.18 0.61
CA LEU A 221 -8.38 -6.27 0.49
C LEU A 221 -8.84 -7.42 1.40
N PHE A 222 -8.94 -8.61 0.83
CA PHE A 222 -9.38 -9.82 1.47
C PHE A 222 -8.47 -10.98 1.08
N ALA A 223 -8.25 -11.91 2.01
CA ALA A 223 -7.52 -13.14 1.76
C ALA A 223 -8.22 -14.29 2.48
N PHE A 224 -8.20 -15.47 1.89
CA PHE A 224 -8.66 -16.70 2.52
C PHE A 224 -7.64 -17.80 2.29
N TYR A 225 -7.55 -18.70 3.27
CA TYR A 225 -6.80 -19.94 3.11
C TYR A 225 -7.71 -21.02 2.58
N ASP A 226 -7.21 -21.83 1.65
CA ASP A 226 -7.97 -22.85 0.92
C ASP A 226 -8.30 -24.10 1.74
N SER A 227 -7.72 -24.20 2.94
CA SER A 227 -7.81 -25.37 3.80
C SER A 227 -8.04 -24.99 5.27
N ILE A 228 -8.63 -25.92 6.01
CA ILE A 228 -8.85 -25.77 7.45
C ILE A 228 -7.53 -26.00 8.18
N LEU A 229 -7.17 -25.11 9.11
CA LEU A 229 -5.98 -25.25 9.95
C LEU A 229 -6.29 -26.03 11.23
N THR A 230 -5.38 -26.94 11.64
CA THR A 230 -5.46 -27.62 12.94
C THR A 230 -4.38 -27.11 13.88
N ILE A 231 -4.78 -26.28 14.85
CA ILE A 231 -3.88 -25.64 15.82
C ILE A 231 -3.70 -26.54 17.05
N GLY A 232 -2.46 -26.66 17.52
CA GLY A 232 -2.06 -27.42 18.71
C GLY A 232 -1.40 -28.76 18.39
N THR A 233 -1.66 -29.33 17.22
CA THR A 233 -1.05 -30.59 16.75
C THR A 233 -0.10 -30.38 15.58
N GLU A 234 -0.44 -29.46 14.67
CA GLU A 234 0.35 -29.18 13.48
C GLU A 234 1.08 -27.85 13.62
N ASN A 235 2.32 -27.79 13.13
CA ASN A 235 3.10 -26.57 13.03
C ASN A 235 3.06 -26.04 11.59
N ILE A 236 1.91 -25.49 11.19
CA ILE A 236 1.72 -24.88 9.87
C ILE A 236 1.98 -23.37 9.98
N GLN A 237 2.69 -22.83 8.99
CA GLN A 237 2.88 -21.40 8.82
C GLN A 237 2.26 -20.95 7.49
N PRO A 238 0.97 -20.57 7.47
CA PRO A 238 0.29 -20.26 6.22
C PRO A 238 0.75 -18.92 5.64
N ILE A 239 0.74 -18.82 4.32
CA ILE A 239 0.89 -17.57 3.57
C ILE A 239 -0.46 -17.29 2.93
N LEU A 240 -1.05 -16.14 3.24
CA LEU A 240 -2.29 -15.67 2.65
C LEU A 240 -1.99 -14.62 1.59
N TYR A 241 -2.66 -14.72 0.44
CA TYR A 241 -2.55 -13.77 -0.66
C TYR A 241 -3.79 -12.90 -0.67
N ALA A 242 -3.64 -11.64 -0.24
CA ALA A 242 -4.71 -10.66 -0.20
C ALA A 242 -4.96 -10.04 -1.56
N PHE A 243 -6.23 -9.89 -1.92
CA PHE A 243 -6.69 -9.33 -3.18
C PHE A 243 -7.94 -8.48 -2.94
N ALA A 244 -8.19 -7.49 -3.80
CA ALA A 244 -9.47 -6.81 -3.83
C ALA A 244 -10.35 -7.53 -4.86
N GLU A 245 -11.52 -8.01 -4.45
CA GLU A 245 -12.52 -8.44 -5.44
C GLU A 245 -12.80 -7.24 -6.35
N GLY A 246 -12.65 -7.43 -7.66
CA GLY A 246 -12.88 -6.38 -8.65
C GLY A 246 -14.25 -5.74 -8.44
N PRO A 247 -14.43 -4.46 -8.81
CA PRO A 247 -15.74 -3.82 -8.67
C PRO A 247 -16.77 -4.71 -9.34
N GLU A 248 -17.89 -5.00 -8.65
CA GLU A 248 -19.05 -5.57 -9.34
C GLU A 248 -19.27 -4.74 -10.60
N GLU A 249 -19.59 -5.39 -11.73
CA GLU A 249 -20.15 -4.69 -12.88
C GLU A 249 -21.37 -3.90 -12.37
N LYS A 250 -21.13 -2.65 -12.01
CA LYS A 250 -22.18 -1.72 -11.65
C LYS A 250 -23.00 -1.60 -12.92
N ARG A 251 -24.22 -2.14 -12.89
CA ARG A 251 -25.26 -1.74 -13.84
C ARG A 251 -25.22 -0.21 -13.92
N PRO A 252 -25.23 0.38 -15.13
CA PRO A 252 -24.95 1.78 -15.34
C PRO A 252 -25.92 2.61 -14.48
N THR A 253 -25.40 3.11 -13.36
CA THR A 253 -26.14 3.88 -12.40
C THR A 253 -25.77 5.32 -12.62
N GLY A 254 -26.69 6.05 -13.25
CA GLY A 254 -26.81 7.50 -13.21
C GLY A 254 -25.60 8.27 -13.73
N SER A 255 -25.75 8.88 -14.89
CA SER A 255 -24.85 9.92 -15.40
C SER A 255 -24.53 10.94 -14.29
N ALA A 256 -23.31 10.88 -13.75
CA ALA A 256 -22.75 11.99 -13.00
C ALA A 256 -22.74 13.18 -13.96
N THR A 257 -23.46 14.24 -13.60
CA THR A 257 -23.52 15.48 -14.38
C THR A 257 -22.15 16.15 -14.26
N THR A 258 -21.27 15.83 -15.21
CA THR A 258 -20.02 16.55 -15.43
C THR A 258 -20.36 18.02 -15.68
N LYS A 259 -19.64 18.92 -14.99
CA LYS A 259 -19.67 20.36 -15.28
C LYS A 259 -19.34 20.53 -16.76
N LYS A 260 -20.34 20.98 -17.52
CA LYS A 260 -20.24 21.19 -18.96
C LYS A 260 -19.29 22.34 -19.25
N ASP A 261 -18.20 22.07 -19.97
CA ASP A 261 -17.34 23.12 -20.48
C ASP A 261 -18.09 23.91 -21.57
N LYS A 262 -17.99 25.25 -21.53
CA LYS A 262 -18.65 26.13 -22.52
C LYS A 262 -18.04 26.04 -23.92
N LYS A 263 -16.96 25.29 -24.10
CA LYS A 263 -16.19 25.20 -25.34
C LYS A 263 -15.64 23.78 -25.51
N LEU A 264 -15.75 23.23 -26.70
CA LEU A 264 -15.09 21.98 -27.06
C LEU A 264 -13.57 22.20 -27.14
N SER A 265 -12.82 21.39 -26.40
CA SER A 265 -11.36 21.41 -26.38
C SER A 265 -10.82 19.99 -26.48
N TYR A 266 -9.54 19.85 -26.80
CA TYR A 266 -8.88 18.55 -26.87
C TYR A 266 -7.41 18.67 -26.47
N SER A 267 -6.83 17.54 -26.08
CA SER A 267 -5.40 17.35 -25.82
C SER A 267 -4.82 16.27 -26.71
N THR A 268 -3.50 16.22 -26.82
CA THR A 268 -2.76 15.23 -27.61
C THR A 268 -1.83 14.39 -26.76
N SER A 269 -1.49 13.17 -27.18
CA SER A 269 -0.43 12.37 -26.55
C SER A 269 1.01 12.88 -26.81
N LEU A 270 1.20 13.95 -27.59
CA LEU A 270 2.51 14.54 -27.83
C LEU A 270 3.13 15.09 -26.53
N GLU A 271 4.39 14.72 -26.28
CA GLU A 271 5.18 15.23 -25.16
C GLU A 271 6.24 16.21 -25.71
N GLY A 272 6.21 17.46 -25.25
CA GLY A 272 7.20 18.46 -25.70
C GLY A 272 7.18 18.75 -27.20
N GLY A 273 6.05 18.50 -27.89
CA GLY A 273 5.95 18.60 -29.35
C GLY A 273 6.55 17.41 -30.09
N GLN A 274 6.81 16.28 -29.41
CA GLN A 274 7.32 15.06 -30.02
C GLN A 274 6.31 13.92 -29.99
N GLN A 275 6.28 13.16 -31.09
CA GLN A 275 5.54 11.90 -31.21
C GLN A 275 6.45 10.72 -30.85
N ASP A 276 5.96 9.86 -29.97
CA ASP A 276 6.65 8.63 -29.59
C ASP A 276 6.59 7.59 -30.73
N LEU A 277 7.70 6.89 -30.97
CA LEU A 277 7.81 5.84 -31.99
C LEU A 277 7.07 4.55 -31.62
N LEU A 278 6.88 4.29 -30.32
CA LEU A 278 6.28 3.07 -29.79
C LEU A 278 4.77 3.20 -29.53
N SER A 279 4.21 4.40 -29.70
CA SER A 279 2.79 4.64 -29.47
C SER A 279 2.12 5.39 -30.62
N ASN A 280 0.80 5.30 -30.68
CA ASN A 280 -0.01 6.05 -31.63
C ASN A 280 -0.23 7.49 -31.15
N LEU A 281 -0.52 8.39 -32.09
CA LEU A 281 -0.94 9.74 -31.73
C LEU A 281 -2.42 9.69 -31.32
N THR A 282 -2.75 10.16 -30.12
CA THR A 282 -4.14 10.21 -29.65
C THR A 282 -4.61 11.65 -29.49
N LEU A 283 -5.88 11.89 -29.83
CA LEU A 283 -6.62 13.13 -29.59
C LEU A 283 -7.71 12.84 -28.56
N THR A 284 -7.65 13.50 -27.42
CA THR A 284 -8.64 13.32 -26.34
C THR A 284 -9.47 14.59 -26.20
N PHE A 285 -10.76 14.49 -26.52
CA PHE A 285 -11.70 15.60 -26.44
C PHE A 285 -12.33 15.71 -25.04
N SER A 286 -12.64 16.95 -24.62
CA SER A 286 -13.30 17.22 -23.34
C SER A 286 -14.69 16.59 -23.24
N GLU A 287 -15.40 16.50 -24.37
CA GLU A 287 -16.76 15.96 -24.49
C GLU A 287 -16.86 14.89 -25.59
N PRO A 288 -17.83 13.95 -25.50
CA PRO A 288 -18.06 12.95 -26.55
C PRO A 288 -18.46 13.63 -27.87
N LEU A 289 -17.88 13.19 -28.97
CA LEU A 289 -18.18 13.72 -30.29
C LEU A 289 -19.42 13.05 -30.91
N ASP A 290 -20.29 13.87 -31.49
CA ASP A 290 -21.35 13.44 -32.42
C ASP A 290 -20.76 13.25 -33.82
N ILE A 291 -19.95 14.22 -34.25
CA ILE A 291 -19.27 14.23 -35.55
C ILE A 291 -17.76 14.35 -35.35
N PHE A 292 -17.03 13.50 -36.05
CA PHE A 292 -15.60 13.64 -36.30
C PHE A 292 -15.32 13.37 -37.78
N ASP A 293 -15.10 14.44 -38.54
CA ASP A 293 -14.90 14.41 -39.98
C ASP A 293 -13.41 14.25 -40.29
N THR A 294 -12.99 13.02 -40.59
CA THR A 294 -11.59 12.67 -40.83
C THR A 294 -11.01 13.35 -42.08
N GLU A 295 -11.84 13.76 -43.04
CA GLU A 295 -11.38 14.46 -44.25
C GLU A 295 -10.91 15.90 -43.95
N LYS A 296 -11.37 16.46 -42.83
CA LYS A 296 -10.96 17.77 -42.30
C LYS A 296 -9.80 17.68 -41.30
N VAL A 297 -9.19 16.50 -41.20
CA VAL A 297 -7.99 16.26 -40.41
C VAL A 297 -6.82 16.06 -41.35
N HIS A 298 -6.10 17.14 -41.63
CA HIS A 298 -4.98 17.11 -42.57
C HIS A 298 -3.70 16.75 -41.82
N PHE A 299 -3.08 15.65 -42.23
CA PHE A 299 -1.72 15.29 -41.82
C PHE A 299 -0.80 15.44 -43.01
N THR A 300 0.19 16.32 -42.87
CA THR A 300 1.10 16.66 -43.95
C THR A 300 2.55 16.65 -43.49
N ASP A 301 3.47 16.45 -44.43
CA ASP A 301 4.89 16.67 -44.20
C ASP A 301 5.24 18.17 -44.19
N THR A 302 6.53 18.49 -44.14
CA THR A 302 7.00 19.89 -44.17
C THR A 302 6.79 20.63 -45.48
N LEU A 303 6.47 19.91 -46.55
CA LEU A 303 6.12 20.44 -47.87
C LEU A 303 4.60 20.52 -48.07
N PHE A 304 3.82 20.36 -47.00
CA PHE A 304 2.36 20.32 -47.00
C PHE A 304 1.77 19.23 -47.89
N GLN A 305 2.54 18.17 -48.17
CA GLN A 305 2.04 17.01 -48.91
C GLN A 305 1.30 16.07 -47.96
N PRO A 306 0.08 15.62 -48.30
CA PRO A 306 -0.67 14.67 -47.48
C PRO A 306 0.11 13.37 -47.22
N VAL A 307 0.08 12.91 -45.98
CA VAL A 307 0.73 11.67 -45.56
C VAL A 307 -0.22 10.49 -45.81
N SER A 308 0.19 9.56 -46.66
CA SER A 308 -0.58 8.34 -46.96
C SER A 308 -0.42 7.25 -45.88
N GLY A 309 -1.44 6.41 -45.72
CA GLY A 309 -1.39 5.22 -44.85
C GLY A 309 -1.82 5.43 -43.40
N LEU A 310 -2.42 6.58 -43.09
CA LEU A 310 -3.00 6.89 -41.79
C LEU A 310 -4.28 6.09 -41.57
N LYS A 311 -4.45 5.57 -40.36
CA LYS A 311 -5.70 4.94 -39.92
C LYS A 311 -6.24 5.67 -38.70
N PHE A 312 -7.53 5.93 -38.70
CA PHE A 312 -8.24 6.54 -37.58
C PHE A 312 -9.19 5.55 -36.95
N GLU A 313 -9.16 5.48 -35.64
CA GLU A 313 -10.09 4.70 -34.82
C GLU A 313 -10.59 5.57 -33.67
N SER A 314 -11.81 5.32 -33.20
CA SER A 314 -12.38 5.98 -32.03
C SER A 314 -12.71 4.97 -30.95
N ASP A 315 -12.57 5.38 -29.69
CA ASP A 315 -13.04 4.59 -28.56
C ASP A 315 -14.59 4.56 -28.49
N THR A 316 -15.13 3.67 -27.66
CA THR A 316 -16.59 3.53 -27.49
C THR A 316 -17.25 4.76 -26.89
N SER A 317 -16.49 5.58 -26.12
CA SER A 317 -17.00 6.83 -25.55
C SER A 317 -17.00 7.99 -26.54
N LYS A 318 -16.42 7.82 -27.75
CA LYS A 318 -16.21 8.88 -28.75
C LYS A 318 -15.49 10.11 -28.20
N LYS A 319 -14.61 9.92 -27.21
CA LYS A 319 -13.76 10.99 -26.66
C LYS A 319 -12.31 10.86 -27.11
N VAL A 320 -11.86 9.64 -27.42
CA VAL A 320 -10.47 9.35 -27.77
C VAL A 320 -10.41 8.88 -29.21
N PHE A 321 -9.67 9.62 -30.02
CA PHE A 321 -9.43 9.30 -31.43
C PHE A 321 -7.96 8.97 -31.60
N THR A 322 -7.69 7.76 -32.09
CA THR A 322 -6.35 7.21 -32.24
C THR A 322 -5.95 7.25 -33.70
N LEU A 323 -4.80 7.85 -33.96
CA LEU A 323 -4.14 7.87 -35.25
C LEU A 323 -2.98 6.89 -35.27
N SER A 324 -3.13 5.84 -36.06
CA SER A 324 -2.11 4.81 -36.26
C SER A 324 -1.31 5.11 -37.52
N TYR A 325 0.01 5.16 -37.38
CA TYR A 325 0.97 5.38 -38.47
C TYR A 325 2.30 4.69 -38.14
N PRO A 326 3.00 4.08 -39.11
CA PRO A 326 4.33 3.49 -38.89
C PRO A 326 5.39 4.59 -38.75
N TRP A 327 5.43 5.24 -37.58
CA TRP A 327 6.36 6.33 -37.28
C TRP A 327 7.81 5.92 -37.54
N LYS A 328 8.52 6.70 -38.35
CA LYS A 328 9.98 6.62 -38.46
C LYS A 328 10.60 7.76 -37.65
N GLU A 329 11.82 7.56 -37.20
CA GLU A 329 12.53 8.58 -36.43
C GLU A 329 12.77 9.88 -37.20
N GLU A 330 12.85 10.99 -36.46
CA GLU A 330 13.22 12.32 -36.96
C GLU A 330 12.37 12.89 -38.10
N GLN A 331 11.13 12.43 -38.26
CA GLN A 331 10.19 12.96 -39.24
C GLN A 331 9.39 14.13 -38.67
N TYR A 332 9.20 15.17 -39.49
CA TYR A 332 8.46 16.36 -39.13
C TYR A 332 7.08 16.36 -39.79
N PHE A 333 6.05 16.63 -39.00
CA PHE A 333 4.67 16.61 -39.44
C PHE A 333 3.93 17.88 -39.02
N TYR A 334 2.97 18.25 -39.86
CA TYR A 334 1.93 19.22 -39.56
C TYR A 334 0.62 18.47 -39.49
N ARG A 335 -0.08 18.60 -38.37
CA ARG A 335 -1.48 18.23 -38.25
C ARG A 335 -2.32 19.48 -38.18
N VAL A 336 -3.25 19.62 -39.13
CA VAL A 336 -4.27 20.67 -39.15
C VAL A 336 -5.61 20.02 -38.86
N LEU A 337 -6.26 20.49 -37.79
CA LEU A 337 -7.62 20.10 -37.43
C LEU A 337 -8.53 21.30 -37.71
N GLU A 338 -9.33 21.24 -38.77
CA GLU A 338 -10.25 22.33 -39.09
C GLU A 338 -11.29 22.53 -37.98
N LYS A 339 -11.83 23.74 -37.89
CA LYS A 339 -12.84 24.09 -36.89
C LYS A 339 -14.06 23.15 -36.96
N GLU A 340 -14.51 22.85 -38.17
CA GLU A 340 -15.67 22.02 -38.47
C GLU A 340 -15.35 20.51 -38.46
N ALA A 341 -14.12 20.11 -38.12
CA ALA A 341 -13.73 18.70 -38.09
C ALA A 341 -14.33 17.93 -36.91
N ALA A 342 -14.68 18.61 -35.81
CA ALA A 342 -15.21 17.97 -34.60
C ALA A 342 -16.39 18.74 -34.02
N ARG A 343 -17.45 18.02 -33.67
CA ARG A 343 -18.64 18.56 -33.02
C ARG A 343 -19.15 17.62 -31.93
N ASP A 344 -19.43 18.16 -30.75
CA ASP A 344 -19.97 17.40 -29.63
C ASP A 344 -21.47 17.06 -29.79
N THR A 345 -21.99 16.22 -28.91
CA THR A 345 -23.41 15.82 -28.84
C THR A 345 -24.39 16.96 -28.53
N SER A 346 -23.90 18.12 -28.11
CA SER A 346 -24.68 19.34 -27.89
C SER A 346 -24.60 20.33 -29.07
N GLY A 347 -23.87 20.00 -30.14
CA GLY A 347 -23.67 20.86 -31.29
C GLY A 347 -22.52 21.88 -31.14
N THR A 348 -21.70 21.78 -30.10
CA THR A 348 -20.52 22.66 -29.91
C THR A 348 -19.37 22.20 -30.81
N GLU A 349 -18.83 23.12 -31.61
CA GLU A 349 -17.65 22.89 -32.44
C GLU A 349 -16.36 23.36 -31.76
N LEU A 350 -15.21 23.07 -32.37
CA LEU A 350 -13.96 23.71 -32.00
C LEU A 350 -14.07 25.24 -32.19
N ALA A 351 -13.32 26.01 -31.40
CA ALA A 351 -13.39 27.47 -31.51
C ALA A 351 -12.66 28.02 -32.74
N LYS A 352 -11.67 27.29 -33.27
CA LYS A 352 -10.87 27.66 -34.43
C LYS A 352 -10.17 26.43 -35.00
N THR A 353 -9.72 26.53 -36.25
CA THR A 353 -8.74 25.59 -36.82
C THR A 353 -7.49 25.59 -35.95
N ASP A 354 -7.02 24.39 -35.63
CA ASP A 354 -5.81 24.19 -34.85
C ASP A 354 -4.73 23.56 -35.72
N THR A 355 -3.49 23.99 -35.54
CA THR A 355 -2.34 23.47 -36.28
C THR A 355 -1.24 23.13 -35.30
N ILE A 356 -0.92 21.84 -35.23
CA ILE A 356 0.14 21.33 -34.37
C ILE A 356 1.27 20.83 -35.25
N ARG A 357 2.46 21.35 -34.96
CA ARG A 357 3.72 20.90 -35.55
C ARG A 357 4.36 19.97 -34.55
N PHE A 358 4.81 18.82 -35.02
CA PHE A 358 5.50 17.87 -34.17
C PHE A 358 6.56 17.11 -34.96
N GLN A 359 7.51 16.56 -34.22
CA GLN A 359 8.54 15.71 -34.77
C GLN A 359 8.45 14.34 -34.10
N THR A 360 8.71 13.25 -34.82
CA THR A 360 8.89 11.96 -34.16
C THR A 360 10.22 11.91 -33.41
N LYS A 361 10.24 11.20 -32.27
CA LYS A 361 11.46 10.99 -31.48
C LYS A 361 12.55 10.29 -32.28
N LYS A 362 13.79 10.42 -31.83
CA LYS A 362 14.96 9.72 -32.38
C LYS A 362 15.05 8.32 -31.79
N ASN A 363 15.63 7.36 -32.51
CA ASN A 363 15.99 6.07 -31.93
C ASN A 363 16.95 6.23 -30.74
N SER A 364 17.83 7.25 -30.77
CA SER A 364 18.73 7.59 -29.65
C SER A 364 18.02 8.15 -28.42
N ASP A 365 16.74 8.55 -28.51
CA ASP A 365 15.95 8.92 -27.33
C ASP A 365 15.49 7.68 -26.53
N TYR A 366 15.66 6.48 -27.09
CA TYR A 366 15.35 5.19 -26.46
C TYR A 366 16.63 4.45 -26.06
N GLY A 367 16.51 3.55 -25.09
CA GLY A 367 17.53 2.55 -24.80
C GLY A 367 17.22 1.24 -25.52
N LYS A 368 18.24 0.44 -25.80
CA LYS A 368 18.05 -0.98 -26.14
C LYS A 368 18.08 -1.77 -24.84
N LEU A 369 17.10 -2.65 -24.63
CA LEU A 369 17.00 -3.45 -23.41
C LEU A 369 17.08 -4.94 -23.73
N LYS A 370 18.09 -5.61 -23.19
CA LYS A 370 18.22 -7.07 -23.17
C LYS A 370 18.08 -7.57 -21.74
N ILE A 371 17.11 -8.44 -21.52
CA ILE A 371 16.86 -9.09 -20.24
C ILE A 371 17.27 -10.54 -20.37
N ARG A 372 18.24 -10.99 -19.57
CA ARG A 372 18.58 -12.40 -19.42
C ARG A 372 17.82 -12.99 -18.25
N LEU A 373 17.18 -14.12 -18.48
CA LEU A 373 16.36 -14.83 -17.50
C LEU A 373 17.10 -16.08 -17.04
N GLN A 374 17.44 -16.11 -15.75
CA GLN A 374 17.92 -17.31 -15.09
C GLN A 374 16.73 -18.09 -14.53
N ASN A 375 16.83 -19.42 -14.57
CA ASN A 375 15.76 -20.34 -14.14
C ASN A 375 14.43 -20.14 -14.88
N SER A 376 14.45 -19.68 -16.13
CA SER A 376 13.24 -19.57 -16.95
C SER A 376 12.61 -20.92 -17.20
N ASP A 377 11.37 -21.09 -16.74
CA ASP A 377 10.53 -22.24 -17.02
C ASP A 377 9.24 -21.76 -17.68
N THR A 378 9.10 -22.03 -18.98
CA THR A 378 7.94 -21.61 -19.76
C THR A 378 6.65 -22.30 -19.32
N ALA A 379 6.72 -23.41 -18.60
CA ALA A 379 5.55 -24.09 -18.04
C ALA A 379 4.93 -23.31 -16.86
N GLN A 380 5.64 -22.33 -16.30
CA GLN A 380 5.14 -21.49 -15.20
C GLN A 380 4.36 -20.26 -15.68
N HIS A 381 4.16 -20.11 -17.00
CA HIS A 381 3.40 -19.01 -17.61
C HIS A 381 3.76 -17.64 -17.03
N THR A 382 5.06 -17.40 -16.84
CA THR A 382 5.52 -16.19 -16.17
C THR A 382 5.46 -14.97 -17.09
N VAL A 383 5.07 -13.82 -16.54
CA VAL A 383 5.05 -12.54 -17.24
C VAL A 383 5.89 -11.52 -16.46
N LEU A 384 6.79 -10.82 -17.14
CA LEU A 384 7.52 -9.68 -16.59
C LEU A 384 6.62 -8.44 -16.68
N LEU A 385 6.36 -7.80 -15.55
CA LEU A 385 5.60 -6.56 -15.47
C LEU A 385 6.54 -5.39 -15.16
N PHE A 386 6.57 -4.38 -16.02
CA PHE A 386 7.41 -3.19 -15.85
C PHE A 386 6.59 -2.09 -15.19
N TYR A 387 6.98 -1.74 -13.98
CA TYR A 387 6.36 -0.68 -13.19
C TYR A 387 7.17 0.60 -13.27
N LYS A 388 6.49 1.71 -13.54
CA LYS A 388 7.02 3.08 -13.37
C LYS A 388 6.18 3.79 -12.31
N GLY A 389 6.72 3.88 -11.09
CA GLY A 389 5.90 4.18 -9.91
C GLY A 389 4.95 3.02 -9.61
N ASP A 390 3.65 3.31 -9.49
CA ASP A 390 2.61 2.30 -9.22
C ASP A 390 1.85 1.84 -10.47
N LYS A 391 2.28 2.26 -11.67
CA LYS A 391 1.65 1.91 -12.94
C LYS A 391 2.47 0.89 -13.71
N ILE A 392 1.82 -0.15 -14.20
CA ILE A 392 2.36 -1.03 -15.23
C ILE A 392 2.40 -0.24 -16.53
N VAL A 393 3.56 -0.21 -17.19
CA VAL A 393 3.79 0.51 -18.44
C VAL A 393 4.22 -0.38 -19.60
N GLU A 394 4.65 -1.61 -19.30
CA GLU A 394 4.98 -2.64 -20.28
C GLU A 394 4.84 -4.02 -19.63
N SER A 395 4.63 -5.05 -20.45
CA SER A 395 4.63 -6.45 -20.02
C SER A 395 5.28 -7.37 -21.06
N ALA A 396 5.92 -8.45 -20.62
CA ALA A 396 6.45 -9.48 -21.51
C ALA A 396 6.24 -10.88 -20.96
N ALA A 397 5.53 -11.72 -21.73
CA ALA A 397 5.47 -13.14 -21.45
C ALA A 397 6.86 -13.79 -21.61
N VAL A 398 7.25 -14.59 -20.62
CA VAL A 398 8.51 -15.33 -20.61
C VAL A 398 8.37 -16.58 -21.48
N THR A 399 8.84 -16.48 -22.72
CA THR A 399 8.81 -17.56 -23.72
C THR A 399 10.17 -18.24 -23.93
N GLY A 400 11.21 -17.77 -23.25
CA GLY A 400 12.57 -18.28 -23.37
C GLY A 400 13.53 -17.68 -22.35
N LYS A 401 14.82 -17.72 -22.65
CA LYS A 401 15.89 -17.27 -21.74
C LYS A 401 16.23 -15.79 -21.84
N GLU A 402 15.70 -15.09 -22.86
CA GLU A 402 15.95 -13.68 -23.06
C GLU A 402 14.69 -12.95 -23.53
N VAL A 403 14.50 -11.72 -23.08
CA VAL A 403 13.51 -10.77 -23.61
C VAL A 403 14.28 -9.57 -24.17
N ASN A 404 13.97 -9.18 -25.40
CA ASN A 404 14.73 -8.16 -26.13
C ASN A 404 13.80 -7.05 -26.63
N TYR A 405 14.11 -5.81 -26.26
CA TYR A 405 13.47 -4.59 -26.76
C TYR A 405 14.52 -3.76 -27.52
N PRO A 406 14.43 -3.68 -28.86
CA PRO A 406 15.30 -2.82 -29.66
C PRO A 406 15.20 -1.34 -29.29
N LEU A 407 13.99 -0.90 -28.92
CA LEU A 407 13.69 0.43 -28.43
C LEU A 407 12.85 0.28 -27.15
N PHE A 408 13.30 0.88 -26.06
CA PHE A 408 12.62 0.90 -24.77
C PHE A 408 12.72 2.31 -24.17
N PRO A 409 11.62 2.89 -23.67
CA PRO A 409 11.67 4.24 -23.10
C PRO A 409 12.65 4.33 -21.92
N PRO A 410 13.47 5.38 -21.84
CA PRO A 410 14.40 5.54 -20.73
C PRO A 410 13.68 5.91 -19.43
N GLY A 411 14.29 5.54 -18.30
CA GLY A 411 13.75 5.82 -16.98
C GLY A 411 14.10 4.74 -15.95
N ASP A 412 13.54 4.91 -14.75
CA ASP A 412 13.66 3.93 -13.68
C ASP A 412 12.42 3.04 -13.63
N TYR A 413 12.65 1.73 -13.67
CA TYR A 413 11.61 0.71 -13.68
C TYR A 413 11.80 -0.27 -12.54
N GLU A 414 10.72 -0.70 -11.93
CA GLU A 414 10.71 -1.91 -11.11
C GLU A 414 10.15 -3.04 -11.97
N ILE A 415 10.84 -4.18 -12.04
CA ILE A 415 10.34 -5.35 -12.78
C ILE A 415 9.81 -6.35 -11.76
N ARG A 416 8.52 -6.68 -11.89
CA ARG A 416 7.85 -7.68 -11.07
C ARG A 416 7.51 -8.90 -11.92
N ILE A 417 7.35 -10.03 -11.26
CA ILE A 417 7.12 -11.34 -11.89
C ILE A 417 5.69 -11.75 -11.58
N LEU A 418 4.85 -11.85 -12.60
CA LEU A 418 3.49 -12.39 -12.53
C LEU A 418 3.53 -13.88 -12.87
N TYR A 419 2.88 -14.69 -12.05
CA TYR A 419 2.53 -16.07 -12.37
C TYR A 419 1.10 -16.07 -12.93
N ASP A 420 0.98 -16.04 -14.25
CA ASP A 420 -0.27 -15.91 -14.99
C ASP A 420 -0.86 -17.30 -15.24
N GLU A 421 -1.69 -17.77 -14.31
CA GLU A 421 -2.22 -19.14 -14.31
C GLU A 421 -3.13 -19.40 -15.52
N ASN A 422 -3.73 -18.35 -16.06
CA ASN A 422 -4.70 -18.47 -17.15
C ASN A 422 -4.14 -18.04 -18.53
N GLY A 423 -2.91 -17.53 -18.58
CA GLY A 423 -2.16 -17.25 -19.80
C GLY A 423 -2.65 -16.04 -20.60
N ASN A 424 -3.33 -15.09 -19.98
CA ASN A 424 -3.91 -13.93 -20.66
C ASN A 424 -3.01 -12.68 -20.66
N GLY A 425 -1.86 -12.73 -20.00
CA GLY A 425 -0.87 -11.66 -19.92
C GLY A 425 -1.20 -10.52 -18.94
N ARG A 426 -2.30 -10.60 -18.18
CA ARG A 426 -2.70 -9.61 -17.17
C ARG A 426 -2.84 -10.28 -15.80
N TRP A 427 -2.70 -9.51 -14.73
CA TRP A 427 -2.98 -10.01 -13.39
C TRP A 427 -4.50 -10.13 -13.19
N ASP A 428 -4.96 -11.31 -12.78
CA ASP A 428 -6.36 -11.53 -12.39
C ASP A 428 -6.53 -11.66 -10.87
N THR A 429 -7.59 -11.02 -10.36
CA THR A 429 -7.95 -11.05 -8.94
C THR A 429 -8.65 -12.35 -8.54
N GLY A 430 -8.68 -12.63 -7.23
CA GLY A 430 -9.38 -13.78 -6.66
C GLY A 430 -10.88 -13.55 -6.51
N ASN A 431 -11.58 -14.62 -6.10
CA ASN A 431 -13.00 -14.59 -5.75
C ASN A 431 -13.29 -15.57 -4.62
N TYR A 432 -13.64 -15.06 -3.44
CA TYR A 432 -13.87 -15.90 -2.26
C TYR A 432 -15.10 -16.81 -2.41
N TRP A 433 -16.18 -16.30 -3.00
CA TRP A 433 -17.44 -17.03 -3.13
C TRP A 433 -17.36 -18.16 -4.15
N LEU A 434 -16.49 -18.01 -5.15
CA LEU A 434 -16.16 -19.05 -6.13
C LEU A 434 -14.95 -19.91 -5.74
N LYS A 435 -14.31 -19.61 -4.60
CA LYS A 435 -13.09 -20.29 -4.10
C LYS A 435 -11.90 -20.19 -5.07
N ILE A 436 -11.78 -19.07 -5.77
CA ILE A 436 -10.69 -18.77 -6.69
C ILE A 436 -9.65 -17.93 -5.95
N GLN A 437 -8.40 -18.38 -5.91
CA GLN A 437 -7.27 -17.60 -5.41
C GLN A 437 -6.83 -16.56 -6.46
N PRO A 438 -6.26 -15.41 -6.05
CA PRO A 438 -5.71 -14.45 -6.99
C PRO A 438 -4.43 -14.98 -7.63
N GLU A 439 -4.10 -14.44 -8.80
CA GLU A 439 -2.77 -14.62 -9.35
C GLU A 439 -1.71 -13.93 -8.49
N LYS A 440 -0.48 -14.43 -8.56
CA LYS A 440 0.57 -14.04 -7.60
C LYS A 440 1.64 -13.23 -8.30
N ILE A 441 1.96 -12.07 -7.74
CA ILE A 441 3.10 -11.25 -8.15
C ILE A 441 4.24 -11.37 -7.13
N VAL A 442 5.46 -11.54 -7.64
CA VAL A 442 6.70 -11.48 -6.87
C VAL A 442 7.45 -10.21 -7.21
N SER A 443 7.87 -9.48 -6.17
CA SER A 443 8.70 -8.29 -6.28
C SER A 443 9.95 -8.44 -5.42
N ASN A 444 11.10 -8.07 -5.98
CA ASN A 444 12.36 -7.90 -5.24
C ASN A 444 12.64 -6.43 -4.88
N ALA A 445 11.69 -5.53 -5.16
CA ALA A 445 11.78 -4.07 -5.00
C ALA A 445 13.02 -3.42 -5.65
N ARG A 446 13.68 -4.11 -6.59
CA ARG A 446 14.87 -3.60 -7.27
C ARG A 446 14.47 -2.63 -8.38
N LYS A 447 15.17 -1.50 -8.42
CA LYS A 447 15.05 -0.52 -9.50
C LYS A 447 16.10 -0.79 -10.57
N TYR A 448 15.66 -0.74 -11.83
CA TYR A 448 16.45 -0.89 -13.03
C TYR A 448 16.39 0.41 -13.82
N THR A 449 17.52 1.10 -13.94
CA THR A 449 17.63 2.33 -14.72
C THR A 449 17.96 1.99 -16.17
N ILE A 450 17.06 2.34 -17.08
CA ILE A 450 17.28 2.23 -18.52
C ILE A 450 17.73 3.58 -19.06
N ARG A 451 18.92 3.62 -19.66
CA ARG A 451 19.50 4.83 -20.25
C ARG A 451 19.21 4.89 -21.74
N ALA A 452 18.85 6.08 -22.22
CA ALA A 452 18.71 6.37 -23.64
C ALA A 452 20.07 6.25 -24.35
N ASN A 453 20.04 5.86 -25.63
CA ASN A 453 21.22 5.67 -26.48
C ASN A 453 22.27 4.68 -25.91
N TRP A 454 21.83 3.72 -25.10
CA TRP A 454 22.69 2.71 -24.48
C TRP A 454 22.12 1.31 -24.70
N ASP A 455 23.02 0.33 -24.74
CA ASP A 455 22.70 -1.09 -24.62
C ASP A 455 22.60 -1.42 -23.12
N ASN A 456 21.37 -1.61 -22.65
CA ASN A 456 21.04 -1.91 -21.27
C ASN A 456 20.85 -3.42 -21.14
N GLU A 457 21.74 -4.08 -20.39
CA GLU A 457 21.65 -5.50 -20.12
C GLU A 457 21.34 -5.74 -18.65
N ILE A 458 20.26 -6.48 -18.38
CA ILE A 458 19.84 -6.84 -17.03
C ILE A 458 19.69 -8.35 -16.92
N THR A 459 20.01 -8.89 -15.75
CA THR A 459 19.76 -10.30 -15.42
C THR A 459 18.70 -10.36 -14.34
N ILE A 460 17.67 -11.17 -14.58
CA ILE A 460 16.59 -11.44 -13.63
C ILE A 460 16.64 -12.93 -13.30
N GLU A 461 16.74 -13.24 -12.02
CA GLU A 461 16.61 -14.58 -11.49
C GLU A 461 15.13 -14.83 -11.21
N LEU A 462 14.54 -15.77 -11.96
CA LEU A 462 13.18 -16.23 -11.71
C LEU A 462 13.20 -17.23 -10.55
N PRO A 463 12.23 -17.17 -9.62
CA PRO A 463 12.09 -18.18 -8.58
C PRO A 463 11.89 -19.56 -9.22
N LEU A 464 12.53 -20.59 -8.65
CA LEU A 464 12.46 -21.96 -9.16
C LEU A 464 11.05 -22.54 -9.13
N GLN A 465 10.21 -22.05 -8.23
CA GLN A 465 8.82 -22.46 -8.07
C GLN A 465 7.94 -21.22 -7.86
N PRO A 466 6.66 -21.29 -8.25
CA PRO A 466 5.67 -20.28 -7.90
C PRO A 466 5.58 -20.06 -6.38
N PRO A 467 5.07 -18.91 -5.93
CA PRO A 467 4.97 -18.61 -4.52
C PRO A 467 4.05 -19.60 -3.80
N ALA A 468 4.62 -20.28 -2.78
CA ALA A 468 3.92 -21.27 -1.98
C ALA A 468 2.86 -20.64 -1.06
N ASP A 469 1.91 -21.45 -0.60
CA ASP A 469 0.87 -21.06 0.36
C ASP A 469 1.27 -21.35 1.82
N ARG A 470 2.52 -21.80 2.05
CA ARG A 470 3.08 -22.09 3.38
C ARG A 470 4.56 -21.69 3.44
N ILE A 471 5.02 -21.24 4.61
CA ILE A 471 6.43 -21.02 4.90
C ILE A 471 7.09 -22.39 5.17
N GLY A 472 7.78 -22.93 4.17
CA GLY A 472 8.64 -24.10 4.31
C GLY A 472 8.01 -25.43 3.90
N GLY A 473 8.57 -25.98 2.81
CA GLY A 473 8.45 -27.35 2.34
C GLY A 473 9.65 -27.70 1.45
N SER A 474 10.83 -27.17 1.77
CA SER A 474 12.12 -27.49 1.13
C SER A 474 13.15 -27.76 2.22
N VAL A 475 12.98 -28.89 2.90
CA VAL A 475 14.10 -29.56 3.56
C VAL A 475 14.58 -30.64 2.60
N GLU A 476 15.84 -30.51 2.21
CA GLU A 476 16.64 -31.48 1.49
C GLU A 476 16.35 -32.91 1.98
N ALA A 477 15.85 -33.76 1.09
CA ALA A 477 16.17 -35.19 1.13
C ALA A 477 17.38 -35.41 0.21
N SER A 478 18.53 -34.87 0.60
CA SER A 478 19.82 -35.32 0.09
C SER A 478 20.58 -36.01 1.23
N GLY A 479 20.88 -37.30 1.05
CA GLY A 479 21.65 -38.14 1.96
C GLY A 479 20.75 -38.95 2.90
N LYS A 480 20.72 -40.28 2.86
CA LYS A 480 21.65 -41.30 2.34
C LYS A 480 20.88 -42.49 1.77
#